data_AF-A0A146G670-F1
#
_entry.id   AF-A0A146G670-F1
#
_cell.length_a   1.000
_cell.length_b   1.000
_cell.length_c   1.000
_cell.angle_alpha   90.00
_cell.angle_beta   90.00
_cell.angle_gamma   90.00
#
_symmetry.space_group_name_H-M   'P 1'
#
loop_
_entity.id
_entity.type
_entity.pdbx_description
1 polymer ?
#
loop_
_entity_poly.entity_id
_entity_poly.type
_entity_poly.pdbx_seq_one_letter_code
_entity_poly.pdbx_strand_id
1 'polypeptide(L)'
;MRRRLLLIACLIGLLSVSAARADILVTIDITNPAAVVFTATSAAPQSSGPNVPGTGGIDFLHFFAVEISGFASGLVSQSTFATYLDSSYPYQDWNTDEYSRSNVDLQFYSQKTSSQHFSTSDPAFVGTGTVDFSAYAAYLPTAGATGQITDGASGNASGDSRPLTVLGSYQVVPEPATWALLALGLAALLPGLRKLRKPAVARELR
;
A
#
# COMPACT_ATOMS: atom_id res chain seq x y z
N MET A 1 39.91 9.99 -13.31
CA MET A 1 39.04 8.81 -13.50
C MET A 1 38.34 8.31 -12.23
N ARG A 2 38.98 8.30 -11.06
CA ARG A 2 38.42 7.72 -9.81
C ARG A 2 37.12 8.38 -9.27
N ARG A 3 36.88 9.67 -9.51
CA ARG A 3 35.65 10.37 -9.07
C ARG A 3 34.38 10.00 -9.86
N ARG A 4 34.51 9.51 -11.10
CA ARG A 4 33.34 9.11 -11.92
C ARG A 4 32.84 7.71 -11.55
N LEU A 5 33.71 6.82 -11.07
CA LEU A 5 33.32 5.49 -10.59
C LEU A 5 32.51 5.54 -9.28
N LEU A 6 32.85 6.46 -8.36
CA LEU A 6 32.17 6.59 -7.06
C LEU A 6 30.72 7.10 -7.18
N LEU A 7 30.45 7.98 -8.15
CA LEU A 7 29.10 8.49 -8.42
C LEU A 7 28.17 7.43 -9.04
N ILE A 8 28.72 6.52 -9.85
CA ILE A 8 27.95 5.43 -10.47
C ILE A 8 27.60 4.36 -9.41
N ALA A 9 28.51 4.06 -8.49
CA ALA A 9 28.25 3.09 -7.41
C ALA A 9 27.15 3.57 -6.42
N CYS A 10 27.07 4.87 -6.15
CA CYS A 10 26.02 5.43 -5.28
C CYS A 10 24.64 5.48 -5.98
N LEU A 11 24.62 5.69 -7.31
CA LEU A 11 23.39 5.67 -8.11
C LEU A 11 22.79 4.25 -8.22
N ILE A 12 23.64 3.22 -8.28
CA ILE A 12 23.19 1.81 -8.32
C ILE A 12 22.67 1.36 -6.94
N GLY A 13 23.28 1.83 -5.84
CA GLY A 13 22.83 1.53 -4.48
C GLY A 13 21.47 2.12 -4.11
N LEU A 14 21.10 3.29 -4.67
CA LEU A 14 19.78 3.91 -4.46
C LEU A 14 18.68 3.28 -5.34
N LEU A 15 19.06 2.61 -6.43
CA LEU A 15 18.14 1.88 -7.31
C LEU A 15 17.92 0.42 -6.88
N SER A 16 18.62 -0.05 -5.85
CA SER A 16 18.57 -1.45 -5.38
C SER A 16 18.02 -1.59 -3.97
N VAL A 17 17.00 -0.79 -3.63
CA VAL A 17 16.03 -1.18 -2.58
C VAL A 17 14.82 -1.85 -3.24
N SER A 18 15.07 -2.89 -4.04
CA SER A 18 14.09 -3.97 -4.09
C SER A 18 14.33 -4.82 -2.85
N ALA A 19 13.76 -4.39 -1.73
CA ALA A 19 13.42 -5.36 -0.72
C ALA A 19 12.41 -6.30 -1.41
N ALA A 20 12.87 -7.46 -1.85
CA ALA A 20 12.00 -8.56 -2.20
C ALA A 20 11.27 -8.98 -0.91
N ARG A 21 10.25 -8.22 -0.53
CA ARG A 21 9.23 -8.66 0.43
C ARG A 21 8.18 -9.36 -0.40
N ALA A 22 8.34 -10.67 -0.57
CA ALA A 22 7.42 -11.51 -1.33
C ALA A 22 5.99 -11.59 -0.72
N ASP A 23 5.71 -10.86 0.36
CA ASP A 23 4.47 -10.97 1.14
C ASP A 23 3.67 -9.65 1.25
N ILE A 24 4.14 -8.51 0.70
CA ILE A 24 3.31 -7.29 0.71
C ILE A 24 2.30 -7.41 -0.41
N LEU A 25 1.03 -7.60 -0.09
CA LEU A 25 -0.06 -7.68 -1.07
C LEU A 25 -0.70 -6.31 -1.34
N VAL A 26 -0.62 -5.40 -0.36
CA VAL A 26 -1.24 -4.08 -0.41
C VAL A 26 -0.29 -3.02 0.15
N THR A 27 -0.10 -1.93 -0.58
CA THR A 27 0.49 -0.70 -0.04
C THR A 27 -0.59 0.31 0.29
N ILE A 28 -0.44 1.00 1.42
CA ILE A 28 -1.43 1.94 1.93
C ILE A 28 -0.79 3.32 2.10
N ASP A 29 -1.33 4.32 1.42
CA ASP A 29 -0.94 5.71 1.57
C ASP A 29 -1.92 6.42 2.50
N ILE A 30 -1.42 6.84 3.66
CA ILE A 30 -2.19 7.52 4.71
C ILE A 30 -1.89 9.03 4.78
N THR A 31 -1.14 9.57 3.82
CA THR A 31 -0.62 10.95 3.89
C THR A 31 -1.76 11.98 3.94
N ASN A 32 -2.90 11.65 3.35
CA ASN A 32 -4.14 12.40 3.49
C ASN A 32 -5.22 11.52 4.15
N PRO A 33 -5.59 11.77 5.43
CA PRO A 33 -6.66 11.04 6.09
C PRO A 33 -8.01 11.12 5.37
N ALA A 34 -8.27 12.17 4.58
CA ALA A 34 -9.49 12.30 3.79
C ALA A 34 -9.51 11.44 2.51
N ALA A 35 -8.37 10.86 2.15
CA ALA A 35 -8.19 10.05 0.95
C ALA A 35 -7.07 9.03 1.17
N VAL A 36 -7.29 8.10 2.09
CA VAL A 36 -6.34 6.99 2.33
C VAL A 36 -6.47 5.99 1.18
N VAL A 37 -5.36 5.70 0.51
CA VAL A 37 -5.35 4.91 -0.73
C VAL A 37 -4.74 3.53 -0.49
N PHE A 38 -5.51 2.49 -0.77
CA PHE A 38 -5.09 1.09 -0.76
C PHE A 38 -4.76 0.67 -2.18
N THR A 39 -3.57 0.12 -2.40
CA THR A 39 -3.08 -0.26 -3.74
C THR A 39 -2.57 -1.70 -3.74
N ALA A 40 -3.10 -2.53 -4.62
CA ALA A 40 -2.61 -3.89 -4.81
C ALA A 40 -1.19 -3.91 -5.42
N THR A 41 -0.30 -4.74 -4.90
CA THR A 41 1.11 -4.83 -5.32
C THR A 41 1.39 -5.87 -6.42
N SER A 42 0.35 -6.54 -6.93
CA SER A 42 0.42 -7.71 -7.82
C SER A 42 1.09 -8.97 -7.25
N ALA A 43 1.52 -8.96 -5.98
CA ALA A 43 2.08 -10.13 -5.34
C ALA A 43 1.03 -11.25 -5.17
N ALA A 44 1.48 -12.49 -5.30
CA ALA A 44 0.67 -13.67 -5.00
C ALA A 44 0.52 -13.85 -3.47
N PRO A 45 -0.59 -14.40 -2.98
CA PRO A 45 -0.76 -14.70 -1.57
C PRO A 45 0.19 -15.82 -1.12
N GLN A 46 0.52 -15.84 0.17
CA GLN A 46 1.37 -16.84 0.83
C GLN A 46 0.70 -18.22 0.90
N SER A 47 -0.62 -18.26 0.83
CA SER A 47 -1.42 -19.47 0.90
C SER A 47 -2.62 -19.35 -0.01
N SER A 48 -3.00 -20.46 -0.64
CA SER A 48 -4.29 -20.53 -1.31
C SER A 48 -5.39 -20.52 -0.24
N GLY A 49 -6.41 -19.72 -0.48
CA GLY A 49 -7.47 -19.46 0.49
C GLY A 49 -8.79 -20.14 0.11
N PRO A 50 -9.71 -20.20 1.07
CA PRO A 50 -11.14 -20.41 0.90
C PRO A 50 -11.71 -19.99 -0.44
N ASN A 51 -12.74 -20.68 -0.94
CA ASN A 51 -13.74 -19.96 -1.72
C ASN A 51 -14.80 -19.40 -0.77
N VAL A 52 -14.66 -18.14 -0.34
CA VAL A 52 -15.59 -17.50 0.63
C VAL A 52 -16.49 -16.48 0.00
N PRO A 53 -17.72 -16.24 0.51
CA PRO A 53 -18.56 -15.16 0.04
C PRO A 53 -17.83 -13.80 0.11
N GLY A 54 -18.02 -12.94 -0.90
CA GLY A 54 -17.54 -11.55 -0.96
C GLY A 54 -18.02 -10.68 0.20
N THR A 55 -19.15 -11.04 0.79
CA THR A 55 -19.72 -10.44 1.99
C THR A 55 -18.94 -10.77 3.26
N GLY A 56 -18.10 -11.82 3.23
CA GLY A 56 -17.18 -12.14 4.32
C GLY A 56 -15.93 -11.25 4.32
N GLY A 57 -15.63 -10.56 3.22
CA GLY A 57 -14.54 -9.60 3.15
C GLY A 57 -13.13 -10.17 3.37
N ILE A 58 -12.22 -9.24 3.64
CA ILE A 58 -10.85 -9.44 4.09
C ILE A 58 -10.57 -8.51 5.27
N ASP A 59 -9.70 -8.94 6.18
CA ASP A 59 -9.28 -8.12 7.31
C ASP A 59 -7.82 -7.69 7.19
N PHE A 60 -7.58 -6.40 7.41
CA PHE A 60 -6.28 -5.81 7.66
C PHE A 60 -6.07 -5.77 9.18
N LEU A 61 -5.35 -6.77 9.69
CA LEU A 61 -5.18 -6.94 11.13
C LEU A 61 -4.33 -5.82 11.73
N HIS A 62 -4.78 -5.32 12.88
CA HIS A 62 -4.16 -4.21 13.62
C HIS A 62 -3.89 -2.98 12.75
N PHE A 63 -4.77 -2.69 11.79
CA PHE A 63 -4.64 -1.51 10.93
C PHE A 63 -4.67 -0.21 11.73
N PHE A 64 -5.60 -0.09 12.67
CA PHE A 64 -5.67 1.07 13.53
C PHE A 64 -4.62 0.98 14.64
N ALA A 65 -3.87 2.07 14.85
CA ALA A 65 -2.79 2.14 15.84
C ALA A 65 -3.29 2.02 17.28
N VAL A 66 -4.55 2.40 17.50
CA VAL A 66 -5.27 2.31 18.77
C VAL A 66 -6.71 1.91 18.49
N GLU A 67 -7.35 1.29 19.48
CA GLU A 67 -8.74 0.84 19.39
C GLU A 67 -9.70 2.00 19.12
N ILE A 68 -10.59 1.82 18.14
CA ILE A 68 -11.73 2.72 17.92
C ILE A 68 -12.85 2.29 18.87
N SER A 69 -13.34 3.22 19.69
CA SER A 69 -14.47 2.95 20.58
C SER A 69 -15.76 2.78 19.77
N GLY A 70 -16.41 1.62 19.91
CA GLY A 70 -17.63 1.28 19.18
C GLY A 70 -17.37 0.85 17.74
N PHE A 71 -18.43 0.74 16.95
CA PHE A 71 -18.38 0.28 15.57
C PHE A 71 -18.30 1.47 14.60
N ALA A 72 -17.33 1.45 13.70
CA ALA A 72 -17.20 2.41 12.60
C ALA A 72 -17.32 1.71 11.25
N SER A 73 -17.91 2.38 10.28
CA SER A 73 -18.08 1.87 8.92
C SER A 73 -18.19 2.98 7.91
N GLY A 74 -17.95 2.67 6.64
CA GLY A 74 -18.12 3.61 5.54
C GLY A 74 -17.91 2.97 4.18
N LEU A 75 -17.77 3.82 3.16
CA LEU A 75 -17.59 3.40 1.78
C LEU A 75 -16.11 3.39 1.40
N VAL A 76 -15.74 2.44 0.55
CA VAL A 76 -14.51 2.45 -0.24
C VAL A 76 -14.82 3.12 -1.56
N SER A 77 -14.61 4.44 -1.61
CA SER A 77 -14.92 5.27 -2.76
C SER A 77 -14.02 4.95 -3.97
N GLN A 78 -14.60 5.07 -5.18
CA GLN A 78 -13.91 4.84 -6.45
C GLN A 78 -13.18 3.48 -6.53
N SER A 79 -13.70 2.47 -5.82
CA SER A 79 -12.99 1.21 -5.67
C SER A 79 -12.95 0.40 -6.96
N THR A 80 -11.74 0.11 -7.39
CA THR A 80 -11.40 -1.02 -8.27
C THR A 80 -10.69 -2.12 -7.50
N PHE A 81 -10.57 -1.96 -6.17
CA PHE A 81 -9.86 -2.87 -5.30
C PHE A 81 -10.67 -4.14 -5.06
N ALA A 82 -10.14 -5.27 -5.52
CA ALA A 82 -10.82 -6.55 -5.53
C ALA A 82 -9.82 -7.70 -5.39
N THR A 83 -10.29 -8.92 -5.12
CA THR A 83 -9.48 -10.11 -5.39
C THR A 83 -9.16 -10.19 -6.88
N TYR A 84 -7.99 -10.73 -7.23
CA TYR A 84 -7.58 -10.83 -8.64
C TYR A 84 -8.53 -11.68 -9.46
N LEU A 85 -8.89 -12.85 -8.93
CA LEU A 85 -9.72 -13.84 -9.62
C LEU A 85 -11.19 -13.42 -9.74
N ASP A 86 -11.66 -12.51 -8.89
CA ASP A 86 -13.04 -12.00 -8.89
C ASP A 86 -13.08 -10.47 -9.05
N SER A 87 -12.18 -9.94 -9.88
CA SER A 87 -11.97 -8.50 -10.10
C SER A 87 -13.20 -7.69 -10.56
N SER A 88 -14.27 -8.35 -11.01
CA SER A 88 -15.55 -7.72 -11.34
C SER A 88 -16.37 -7.32 -10.11
N TYR A 89 -15.93 -7.70 -8.91
CA TYR A 89 -16.63 -7.49 -7.65
C TYR A 89 -15.73 -6.76 -6.64
N PRO A 90 -15.48 -5.46 -6.83
CA PRO A 90 -14.65 -4.69 -5.91
C PRO A 90 -15.29 -4.57 -4.53
N TYR A 91 -14.44 -4.48 -3.52
CA TYR A 91 -14.82 -4.11 -2.17
C TYR A 91 -15.30 -2.67 -2.16
N GLN A 92 -16.52 -2.44 -1.67
CA GLN A 92 -17.21 -1.16 -1.74
C GLN A 92 -17.46 -0.57 -0.35
N ASP A 93 -17.27 -1.37 0.70
CA ASP A 93 -17.56 -0.99 2.06
C ASP A 93 -16.40 -1.40 2.96
N TRP A 94 -16.29 -0.68 4.08
CA TRP A 94 -15.38 -1.01 5.14
C TRP A 94 -16.07 -0.91 6.50
N ASN A 95 -15.56 -1.66 7.47
CA ASN A 95 -15.89 -1.49 8.87
C ASN A 95 -14.67 -1.74 9.78
N THR A 96 -14.77 -1.30 11.03
CA THR A 96 -13.88 -1.78 12.10
C THR A 96 -14.27 -3.20 12.47
N ASP A 97 -13.27 -4.03 12.72
CA ASP A 97 -13.48 -5.41 13.13
C ASP A 97 -12.65 -5.78 14.37
N GLU A 98 -13.10 -6.82 15.08
CA GLU A 98 -12.57 -7.25 16.38
C GLU A 98 -11.92 -8.65 16.35
N TYR A 99 -11.37 -9.07 15.22
CA TYR A 99 -10.65 -10.35 15.10
C TYR A 99 -9.52 -10.44 16.12
N SER A 100 -8.81 -9.34 16.31
CA SER A 100 -7.74 -9.14 17.27
C SER A 100 -8.24 -8.82 18.69
N ARG A 101 -9.53 -9.08 18.98
CA ARG A 101 -10.23 -8.88 20.27
C ARG A 101 -10.54 -7.44 20.67
N SER A 102 -10.29 -6.49 19.78
CA SER A 102 -10.64 -5.07 19.92
C SER A 102 -10.83 -4.48 18.52
N ASN A 103 -11.55 -3.37 18.39
CA ASN A 103 -11.78 -2.68 17.12
C ASN A 103 -10.51 -1.96 16.61
N VAL A 104 -9.49 -2.76 16.33
CA VAL A 104 -8.19 -2.35 15.78
C VAL A 104 -7.97 -2.89 14.37
N ASP A 105 -8.82 -3.81 13.91
CA ASP A 105 -8.76 -4.35 12.56
C ASP A 105 -9.64 -3.52 11.62
N LEU A 106 -9.24 -3.47 10.35
CA LEU A 106 -10.03 -2.85 9.29
C LEU A 106 -10.48 -3.95 8.33
N GLN A 107 -11.79 -4.08 8.13
CA GLN A 107 -12.34 -5.01 7.18
C GLN A 107 -12.78 -4.30 5.90
N PHE A 108 -12.48 -4.89 4.76
CA PHE A 108 -13.07 -4.53 3.46
C PHE A 108 -13.99 -5.64 2.99
N TYR A 109 -15.19 -5.30 2.54
CA TYR A 109 -16.16 -6.29 2.05
C TYR A 109 -16.96 -5.79 0.84
N SER A 110 -17.59 -6.74 0.15
CA SER A 110 -18.46 -6.48 -0.99
C SER A 110 -19.92 -6.71 -0.60
N GLN A 111 -20.83 -5.88 -1.09
CA GLN A 111 -22.28 -6.10 -0.94
C GLN A 111 -22.82 -7.18 -1.87
N LYS A 112 -22.02 -7.59 -2.87
CA LYS A 112 -22.44 -8.58 -3.85
C LYS A 112 -21.97 -9.96 -3.40
N THR A 113 -22.80 -10.96 -3.65
CA THR A 113 -22.44 -12.37 -3.52
C THR A 113 -21.49 -12.76 -4.65
N SER A 114 -20.24 -12.32 -4.58
CA SER A 114 -19.13 -13.00 -5.25
C SER A 114 -18.64 -14.13 -4.34
N SER A 115 -17.80 -15.00 -4.87
CA SER A 115 -16.87 -15.70 -3.99
C SER A 115 -15.50 -15.05 -4.15
N GLN A 116 -14.70 -15.10 -3.09
CA GLN A 116 -13.34 -14.61 -3.02
C GLN A 116 -12.49 -15.86 -2.97
N HIS A 117 -11.61 -16.00 -3.95
CA HIS A 117 -10.68 -17.11 -4.01
C HIS A 117 -9.25 -16.60 -4.17
N PHE A 118 -8.32 -17.27 -3.49
CA PHE A 118 -6.91 -16.93 -3.49
C PHE A 118 -6.09 -18.12 -3.96
N SER A 119 -5.17 -17.88 -4.90
CA SER A 119 -4.29 -18.87 -5.50
C SER A 119 -2.85 -18.37 -5.36
N THR A 120 -1.94 -19.19 -4.85
CA THR A 120 -0.50 -18.84 -4.80
C THR A 120 0.13 -18.67 -6.19
N SER A 121 -0.59 -19.00 -7.27
CA SER A 121 -0.12 -18.87 -8.66
C SER A 121 -0.57 -17.57 -9.33
N ASP A 122 -1.49 -16.83 -8.71
CA ASP A 122 -2.06 -15.60 -9.24
C ASP A 122 -1.86 -14.46 -8.23
N PRO A 123 -1.89 -13.19 -8.66
CA PRO A 123 -1.93 -12.08 -7.71
C PRO A 123 -3.06 -12.22 -6.71
N ALA A 124 -2.88 -11.76 -5.47
CA ALA A 124 -3.96 -11.81 -4.47
C ALA A 124 -5.07 -10.79 -4.79
N PHE A 125 -4.66 -9.56 -5.11
CA PHE A 125 -5.55 -8.42 -5.33
C PHE A 125 -5.22 -7.68 -6.62
N VAL A 126 -6.17 -6.86 -7.06
CA VAL A 126 -6.02 -5.89 -8.15
C VAL A 126 -6.60 -4.54 -7.76
N GLY A 127 -6.19 -3.51 -8.49
CA GLY A 127 -6.79 -2.18 -8.43
C GLY A 127 -6.45 -1.39 -7.17
N THR A 128 -7.28 -0.37 -6.93
CA THR A 128 -7.11 0.60 -5.84
C THR A 128 -8.44 0.94 -5.18
N GLY A 129 -8.39 1.29 -3.90
CA GLY A 129 -9.55 1.71 -3.11
C GLY A 129 -9.21 2.93 -2.29
N THR A 130 -10.13 3.89 -2.19
CA THR A 130 -9.91 5.14 -1.43
C THR A 130 -10.93 5.28 -0.32
N VAL A 131 -10.45 5.51 0.89
CA VAL A 131 -11.30 5.67 2.09
C VAL A 131 -11.07 7.03 2.73
N ASP A 132 -12.16 7.68 3.13
CA ASP A 132 -12.12 8.88 3.96
C ASP A 132 -12.12 8.46 5.45
N PHE A 133 -10.95 8.56 6.07
CA PHE A 133 -10.73 8.38 7.50
C PHE A 133 -10.53 9.71 8.23
N SER A 134 -11.05 10.84 7.73
CA SER A 134 -10.89 12.15 8.38
C SER A 134 -11.36 12.13 9.83
N ALA A 135 -12.46 11.44 10.12
CA ALA A 135 -12.99 11.26 11.47
C ALA A 135 -12.12 10.36 12.37
N TYR A 136 -11.23 9.55 11.76
CA TYR A 136 -10.40 8.55 12.42
C TYR A 136 -8.90 8.81 12.25
N ALA A 137 -8.51 10.04 11.86
CA ALA A 137 -7.13 10.37 11.54
C ALA A 137 -6.15 10.09 12.70
N ALA A 138 -6.60 10.24 13.95
CA ALA A 138 -5.80 9.95 15.14
C ALA A 138 -5.58 8.44 15.41
N TYR A 139 -6.35 7.58 14.75
CA TYR A 139 -6.29 6.12 14.88
C TYR A 139 -5.50 5.48 13.74
N LEU A 140 -5.15 6.24 12.69
CA LEU A 140 -4.40 5.72 11.56
C LEU A 140 -2.99 5.27 12.00
N PRO A 141 -2.46 4.23 11.35
CA PRO A 141 -1.10 3.76 11.62
C PRO A 141 -0.06 4.81 11.24
N THR A 142 1.20 4.62 11.63
CA THR A 142 2.29 5.49 11.16
C THR A 142 2.91 4.96 9.86
N ALA A 143 3.53 5.83 9.07
CA ALA A 143 4.29 5.41 7.90
C ALA A 143 5.33 4.32 8.25
N GLY A 144 5.42 3.29 7.43
CA GLY A 144 6.25 2.10 7.67
C GLY A 144 5.59 0.99 8.48
N ALA A 145 4.40 1.22 9.06
CA ALA A 145 3.65 0.17 9.75
C ALA A 145 3.29 -0.98 8.80
N THR A 146 3.19 -2.17 9.37
CA THR A 146 2.81 -3.39 8.66
C THR A 146 1.90 -4.25 9.52
N GLY A 147 0.97 -4.95 8.90
CA GLY A 147 0.14 -5.96 9.54
C GLY A 147 -0.22 -7.06 8.56
N GLN A 148 -0.88 -8.09 9.07
CA GLN A 148 -1.32 -9.23 8.27
C GLN A 148 -2.64 -8.93 7.56
N ILE A 149 -2.83 -9.60 6.43
CA ILE A 149 -4.12 -9.64 5.73
C ILE A 149 -4.66 -11.07 5.83
N THR A 150 -5.89 -11.21 6.29
CA THR A 150 -6.59 -12.49 6.36
C THR A 150 -7.82 -12.50 5.47
N ASP A 151 -8.24 -13.68 5.05
CA ASP A 151 -9.54 -13.85 4.42
C ASP A 151 -10.66 -13.82 5.46
N GLY A 152 -11.85 -13.35 5.08
CA GLY A 152 -13.02 -13.35 5.95
C GLY A 152 -13.06 -12.20 6.95
N ALA A 153 -14.03 -12.33 7.87
CA ALA A 153 -14.39 -11.40 8.93
C ALA A 153 -14.24 -12.06 10.29
N SER A 154 -13.94 -11.28 11.32
CA SER A 154 -14.09 -11.71 12.70
C SER A 154 -15.53 -12.13 13.01
N GLY A 155 -15.67 -13.09 13.93
CA GLY A 155 -16.99 -13.59 14.32
C GLY A 155 -17.67 -14.50 13.30
N ASN A 156 -17.02 -14.83 12.18
CA ASN A 156 -17.52 -15.84 11.25
C ASN A 156 -18.92 -15.50 10.69
N ALA A 157 -19.09 -14.28 10.17
CA ALA A 157 -20.32 -13.85 9.53
C ALA A 157 -20.72 -14.73 8.32
N SER A 158 -19.82 -15.60 7.84
CA SER A 158 -20.07 -16.61 6.80
C SER A 158 -20.63 -17.95 7.31
N GLY A 159 -20.70 -18.19 8.63
CA GLY A 159 -21.09 -19.50 9.19
C GLY A 159 -20.05 -20.62 8.98
N ASP A 160 -18.82 -20.24 8.63
CA ASP A 160 -17.67 -21.07 8.31
C ASP A 160 -16.69 -21.18 9.50
N SER A 161 -16.83 -22.23 10.33
CA SER A 161 -16.06 -22.43 11.57
C SER A 161 -14.55 -22.66 11.37
N ARG A 162 -14.01 -22.42 10.18
CA ARG A 162 -12.60 -22.61 9.88
C ARG A 162 -11.74 -21.47 10.46
N PRO A 163 -10.46 -21.73 10.74
CA PRO A 163 -9.51 -20.66 10.99
C PRO A 163 -9.36 -19.77 9.74
N LEU A 164 -9.22 -18.46 9.97
CA LEU A 164 -8.86 -17.52 8.88
C LEU A 164 -7.46 -17.85 8.37
N THR A 165 -7.30 -17.73 7.05
CA THR A 165 -6.06 -17.96 6.32
C THR A 165 -5.31 -16.64 6.19
N VAL A 166 -4.06 -16.61 6.65
CA VAL A 166 -3.17 -15.47 6.41
C VAL A 166 -2.76 -15.49 4.93
N LEU A 167 -3.15 -14.44 4.21
CA LEU A 167 -2.87 -14.28 2.79
C LEU A 167 -1.52 -13.62 2.56
N GLY A 168 -1.12 -12.72 3.46
CA GLY A 168 0.10 -11.95 3.35
C GLY A 168 0.08 -10.76 4.29
N SER A 169 0.66 -9.65 3.86
CA SER A 169 0.77 -8.44 4.67
C SER A 169 0.47 -7.18 3.88
N TYR A 170 0.09 -6.13 4.59
CA TYR A 170 0.06 -4.77 4.06
C TYR A 170 1.26 -3.98 4.56
N GLN A 171 1.58 -2.91 3.85
CA GLN A 171 2.56 -1.93 4.29
C GLN A 171 2.02 -0.52 4.10
N VAL A 172 2.09 0.27 5.16
CA VAL A 172 1.85 1.71 5.11
C VAL A 172 3.09 2.35 4.51
N VAL A 173 2.96 2.90 3.30
CA VAL A 173 4.08 3.52 2.60
C VAL A 173 4.11 5.02 2.89
N PRO A 174 5.29 5.62 3.11
CA PRO A 174 5.44 7.05 2.99
C PRO A 174 5.10 7.47 1.55
N GLU A 175 4.61 8.69 1.36
CA GLU A 175 4.46 9.31 0.05
C GLU A 175 5.66 8.94 -0.86
N PRO A 176 5.45 8.45 -2.10
CA PRO A 176 6.56 8.32 -3.02
C PRO A 176 7.22 9.69 -3.11
N ALA A 177 8.48 9.76 -2.68
CA ALA A 177 9.13 11.01 -2.34
C ALA A 177 9.20 11.93 -3.56
N THR A 178 8.16 12.72 -3.74
CA THR A 178 8.10 13.85 -4.67
C THR A 178 9.29 14.75 -4.39
N TRP A 179 9.69 14.86 -3.12
CA TRP A 179 10.92 15.51 -2.66
C TRP A 179 12.21 14.83 -3.13
N ALA A 180 12.28 13.50 -3.21
CA ALA A 180 13.47 12.81 -3.73
C ALA A 180 13.59 13.02 -5.25
N LEU A 181 12.47 12.99 -5.99
CA LEU A 181 12.44 13.31 -7.42
C LEU A 181 12.76 14.79 -7.68
N LEU A 182 12.26 15.71 -6.85
CA LEU A 182 12.58 17.14 -6.93
C LEU A 182 14.06 17.40 -6.60
N ALA A 183 14.59 16.75 -5.57
CA ALA A 183 16.00 16.84 -5.18
C ALA A 183 16.92 16.26 -6.26
N LEU A 184 16.54 15.14 -6.90
CA LEU A 184 17.24 14.57 -8.05
C LEU A 184 17.15 15.47 -9.28
N GLY A 185 15.98 16.07 -9.55
CA GLY A 185 15.78 17.05 -10.62
C GLY A 185 16.64 18.29 -10.43
N LEU A 186 16.70 18.84 -9.21
CA LEU A 186 17.57 19.96 -8.85
C LEU A 186 19.06 19.57 -8.94
N ALA A 187 19.43 18.38 -8.48
CA ALA A 187 20.80 17.87 -8.58
C ALA A 187 21.26 17.68 -10.03
N ALA A 188 20.35 17.32 -10.95
CA ALA A 188 20.63 17.20 -12.38
C ALA A 188 20.79 18.54 -13.11
N LEU A 189 20.24 19.64 -12.57
CA LEU A 189 20.35 20.99 -13.16
C LEU A 189 21.65 21.72 -12.78
N LEU A 190 22.25 21.42 -11.62
CA LEU A 190 23.46 22.06 -11.12
C LEU A 190 24.71 21.90 -12.02
N PRO A 191 24.96 20.77 -12.70
CA PRO A 191 26.06 20.64 -13.66
C PRO A 191 25.87 21.46 -14.94
N GLY A 192 24.62 21.72 -15.36
CA GLY A 192 24.30 22.51 -16.55
C GLY A 192 24.60 24.00 -16.36
N LEU A 193 24.31 24.52 -15.17
CA LEU A 193 24.57 25.93 -14.82
C LEU A 193 26.07 26.26 -14.73
N ARG A 194 26.93 25.28 -14.43
CA ARG A 194 28.39 25.48 -14.38
C ARG A 194 29.04 25.59 -15.76
N LYS A 195 28.43 25.06 -16.83
CA LYS A 195 28.98 25.15 -18.19
C LYS A 195 28.72 26.50 -18.89
N LEU A 196 27.81 27.32 -18.35
CA LEU A 196 27.49 28.64 -18.89
C LEU A 196 28.44 29.75 -18.39
N ARG A 197 29.31 29.47 -17.41
CA ARG A 197 30.37 30.39 -16.99
C ARG A 197 31.70 30.06 -17.68
N LYS A 198 31.82 30.38 -18.97
CA LYS A 198 33.14 30.67 -19.57
C LYS A 198 33.38 32.17 -19.41
N PRO A 199 34.40 32.63 -18.65
CA PRO A 199 34.86 33.99 -18.81
C PRO A 199 35.46 34.15 -20.21
N ALA A 200 35.03 35.19 -20.90
CA ALA A 200 35.57 35.60 -22.18
C ALA A 200 37.09 35.80 -22.06
N VAL A 201 37.83 35.23 -23.01
CA VAL A 201 39.27 35.42 -23.16
C VAL A 201 39.52 36.88 -23.51
N ALA A 202 40.12 37.64 -22.60
CA ALA A 202 40.72 38.93 -22.94
C ALA A 202 42.04 38.66 -23.66
N ARG A 203 42.07 39.05 -24.93
CA ARG A 203 43.19 38.98 -25.86
C ARG A 203 43.83 40.37 -25.91
N GLU A 204 45.02 40.54 -25.36
CA GLU A 204 45.94 41.64 -25.67
C GLU A 204 47.29 40.97 -25.99
N LEU A 205 47.74 40.85 -27.24
CA LEU A 205 48.31 41.85 -28.18
C LEU A 205 49.51 42.63 -27.63
N ARG A 206 50.68 42.14 -28.07
CA ARG A 206 52.02 42.74 -28.18
C ARG A 206 52.97 42.58 -27.00
#